data_AF-A0A9D6QWI7-F1
#
_entry.id   AF-A0A9D6QWI7-F1
#
_cell.length_a   1.000
_cell.length_b   1.000
_cell.length_c   1.000
_cell.angle_alpha   90.00
_cell.angle_beta   90.00
_cell.angle_gamma   90.00
#
_symmetry.space_group_name_H-M   'P 1'
#
loop_
_entity.id
_entity.type
_entity.pdbx_description
1 polymer ?
#
loop_
_entity_poly.entity_id
_entity_poly.type
_entity_poly.pdbx_seq_one_letter_code
_entity_poly.pdbx_strand_id
1 'polypeptide(L)'
;LAFDSRGGEVRDKSRVITDLKSGNRKIVSVDDQDVVVRVYGTVAVITGLSRSKVLTGGREDSGPGRYIQVYVRRQGRWQIVAAPVQSDRESCCPTRRCRRRPKAGRA
;
A
#
# COMPACT_ATOMS: atom_id res chain seq x y z
N LEU A 1 -6.24 -12.47 -14.58
CA LEU A 1 -6.82 -12.05 -13.29
C LEU A 1 -5.70 -11.40 -12.51
N ALA A 2 -5.72 -10.07 -12.43
CA ALA A 2 -4.86 -9.30 -11.54
C ALA A 2 -5.79 -8.35 -10.81
N PHE A 3 -5.78 -8.38 -9.48
CA PHE A 3 -6.59 -7.49 -8.68
C PHE A 3 -5.69 -6.70 -7.71
N ASP A 4 -5.95 -5.40 -7.62
CA ASP A 4 -5.46 -4.52 -6.55
C ASP A 4 -6.48 -4.61 -5.42
N SER A 5 -6.04 -4.73 -4.17
CA SER A 5 -6.98 -4.55 -3.06
C SER A 5 -6.41 -3.58 -2.04
N ARG A 6 -7.17 -2.53 -1.74
CA ARG A 6 -6.77 -1.48 -0.80
C ARG A 6 -7.83 -1.35 0.28
N GLY A 7 -7.46 -1.61 1.53
CA GLY A 7 -8.37 -1.48 2.67
C GLY A 7 -9.63 -2.35 2.60
N GLY A 8 -9.56 -3.50 1.90
CA GLY A 8 -10.67 -4.46 1.76
C GLY A 8 -11.48 -4.34 0.47
N GLU A 9 -11.30 -3.29 -0.33
CA GLU A 9 -11.93 -3.19 -1.65
C GLU A 9 -11.07 -3.89 -2.71
N VAL A 10 -11.66 -4.83 -3.46
CA VAL A 10 -11.01 -5.52 -4.58
C VAL A 10 -11.31 -4.78 -5.89
N ARG A 11 -10.28 -4.47 -6.68
CA ARG A 11 -10.40 -3.80 -7.98
C ARG A 11 -9.77 -4.62 -9.09
N ASP A 12 -10.46 -4.69 -10.22
CA ASP A 12 -9.96 -5.37 -11.41
C ASP A 12 -8.87 -4.60 -12.15
N LYS A 13 -7.98 -5.36 -12.79
CA LYS A 13 -6.89 -4.84 -13.65
C LYS A 13 -7.36 -3.79 -14.65
N SER A 14 -8.50 -4.02 -15.31
CA SER A 14 -9.03 -3.10 -16.33
C SER A 14 -9.29 -1.72 -15.75
N ARG A 15 -9.93 -1.65 -14.59
CA ARG A 15 -10.22 -0.40 -13.87
C ARG A 15 -8.95 0.32 -13.47
N VAL A 16 -7.97 -0.40 -12.89
CA VAL A 16 -6.68 0.18 -12.52
C VAL A 16 -5.96 0.79 -13.72
N ILE A 17 -5.96 0.10 -14.86
CA ILE A 17 -5.35 0.61 -16.09
C ILE A 17 -6.10 1.83 -16.63
N THR A 18 -7.43 1.81 -16.62
CA THR A 18 -8.25 2.94 -17.06
C THR A 18 -8.01 4.19 -16.19
N ASP A 19 -7.94 4.03 -14.87
CA ASP A 19 -7.70 5.12 -13.94
C ASP A 19 -6.31 5.75 -14.14
N LEU A 20 -5.29 4.92 -14.44
CA LEU A 20 -3.94 5.40 -14.76
C LEU A 20 -3.89 6.11 -16.13
N LYS A 21 -4.53 5.55 -17.16
CA LYS A 21 -4.54 6.12 -18.52
C LYS A 21 -5.31 7.43 -18.62
N SER A 22 -6.40 7.56 -17.88
CA SER A 22 -7.22 8.78 -17.84
C SER A 22 -6.56 9.91 -17.04
N GLY A 23 -5.47 9.65 -16.32
CA GLY A 23 -4.86 10.60 -15.40
C GLY A 23 -5.66 10.81 -14.11
N ASN A 24 -6.79 10.12 -13.96
CA ASN A 24 -7.60 10.17 -12.75
C ASN A 24 -6.81 9.68 -11.53
N ARG A 25 -5.90 8.72 -11.74
CA ARG A 25 -4.90 8.29 -10.75
C ARG A 25 -3.49 8.67 -11.23
N LYS A 26 -2.84 9.58 -10.51
CA LYS A 26 -1.45 9.99 -10.77
C LYS A 26 -0.55 9.58 -9.61
N ILE A 27 0.46 8.80 -9.91
CA ILE A 27 1.53 8.44 -8.97
C ILE A 27 2.52 9.61 -8.96
N VAL A 28 2.68 10.27 -7.81
CA VAL A 28 3.59 11.42 -7.65
C VAL A 28 4.96 10.95 -7.18
N SER A 29 5.00 10.10 -6.17
CA SER A 29 6.22 9.48 -5.67
C SER A 29 5.93 8.09 -5.11
N VAL A 30 6.94 7.23 -5.16
CA VAL A 30 6.95 5.90 -4.54
C VAL A 30 8.35 5.70 -3.99
N ASP A 31 8.45 5.44 -2.70
CA ASP A 31 9.67 5.00 -2.03
C ASP A 31 9.39 3.65 -1.37
N ASP A 32 10.03 2.59 -1.86
CA ASP A 32 9.82 1.23 -1.37
C ASP A 32 11.00 0.82 -0.48
N GLN A 33 10.68 0.32 0.71
CA GLN A 33 11.61 -0.09 1.76
C GLN A 33 11.35 -1.53 2.17
N ASP A 34 12.36 -2.18 2.77
CA ASP A 34 12.27 -3.56 3.28
C ASP A 34 11.71 -4.56 2.25
N VAL A 35 12.10 -4.38 0.98
CA VAL A 35 11.62 -5.23 -0.12
C VAL A 35 12.24 -6.62 0.00
N VAL A 36 11.38 -7.62 0.15
CA VAL A 36 11.76 -9.03 0.17
C VAL A 36 11.10 -9.76 -0.98
N VAL A 37 11.90 -10.46 -1.76
CA VAL A 37 11.44 -11.27 -2.90
C VAL A 37 11.64 -12.75 -2.57
N ARG A 38 10.57 -13.54 -2.73
CA ARG A 38 10.60 -15.00 -2.59
C ARG A 38 10.08 -15.64 -3.86
N VAL A 39 10.85 -16.56 -4.44
CA VAL A 39 10.47 -17.26 -5.69
C VAL A 39 10.20 -18.73 -5.40
N TYR A 40 9.02 -19.19 -5.81
CA TYR A 40 8.52 -20.55 -5.70
C TYR A 40 8.22 -21.09 -7.10
N GLY A 41 9.24 -21.61 -7.78
CA GLY A 41 9.13 -22.11 -9.15
C GLY A 41 8.66 -21.01 -10.13
N THR A 42 7.43 -21.11 -10.60
CA THR A 42 6.81 -20.12 -11.51
C THR A 42 6.03 -19.02 -10.79
N VAL A 43 6.04 -18.99 -9.46
CA VAL A 43 5.38 -17.97 -8.64
C VAL A 43 6.44 -17.14 -7.94
N ALA A 44 6.26 -15.82 -7.87
CA ALA A 44 7.08 -14.96 -7.04
C ALA A 44 6.18 -14.13 -6.12
N VAL A 45 6.56 -14.02 -4.85
CA VAL A 45 5.90 -13.22 -3.85
C VAL A 45 6.87 -12.13 -3.41
N ILE A 46 6.46 -10.88 -3.63
CA ILE A 46 7.19 -9.70 -3.21
C ILE A 46 6.43 -9.08 -2.06
N THR A 47 7.12 -8.73 -0.99
CA THR A 47 6.57 -8.01 0.15
C THR A 47 7.43 -6.79 0.43
N GLY A 48 6.82 -5.68 0.85
CA GLY A 48 7.59 -4.51 1.24
C GLY A 48 6.75 -3.45 1.93
N LEU A 49 7.43 -2.39 2.37
CA LEU A 49 6.85 -1.13 2.78
C LEU A 49 6.91 -0.15 1.62
N SER A 50 5.85 0.64 1.42
CA SER A 50 5.80 1.68 0.40
C SER A 50 5.35 2.99 1.04
N ARG A 51 6.14 4.04 0.84
CA ARG A 51 5.77 5.42 1.11
C ARG A 51 5.43 6.05 -0.23
N SER A 52 4.15 5.97 -0.58
CA SER A 52 3.68 6.49 -1.86
C SER A 52 2.83 7.74 -1.67
N LYS A 53 2.92 8.66 -2.64
CA LYS A 53 2.02 9.79 -2.79
C LYS A 53 1.25 9.59 -4.10
N VAL A 54 -0.05 9.38 -3.99
CA VAL A 54 -0.93 9.13 -5.12
C VAL A 54 -2.04 10.16 -5.12
N LEU A 55 -2.23 10.85 -6.23
CA LEU A 55 -3.38 11.74 -6.45
C LEU A 55 -4.46 10.94 -7.17
N THR A 56 -5.65 10.83 -6.58
CA THR A 56 -6.81 10.21 -7.23
C THR A 56 -7.97 11.19 -7.25
N GLY A 57 -8.44 11.61 -8.43
CA GLY A 57 -9.52 12.58 -8.57
C GLY A 57 -9.26 13.91 -7.84
N GLY A 58 -8.01 14.36 -7.78
CA GLY A 58 -7.58 15.56 -7.06
C GLY A 58 -7.38 15.38 -5.55
N ARG A 59 -7.73 14.22 -4.98
CA ARG A 59 -7.47 13.90 -3.58
C ARG A 59 -6.11 13.21 -3.43
N GLU A 60 -5.28 13.73 -2.54
CA GLU A 60 -4.03 13.09 -2.15
C GLU A 60 -4.29 11.93 -1.19
N ASP A 61 -3.74 10.76 -1.54
CA ASP A 61 -3.59 9.61 -0.67
C ASP A 61 -2.08 9.40 -0.49
N SER A 62 -1.60 9.74 0.71
CA SER A 62 -0.19 9.63 1.08
C SER A 62 -0.05 9.00 2.46
N GLY A 63 0.99 8.19 2.61
CA GLY A 63 1.30 7.52 3.86
C GLY A 63 2.08 6.23 3.68
N PRO A 64 2.63 5.68 4.77
CA PRO A 64 3.23 4.36 4.74
C PRO A 64 2.16 3.29 4.51
N GLY A 65 2.50 2.28 3.73
CA GLY A 65 1.66 1.09 3.55
C GLY A 65 2.50 -0.15 3.35
N ARG A 66 1.96 -1.30 3.72
CA ARG A 66 2.52 -2.61 3.40
C ARG A 66 1.91 -3.10 2.10
N TYR A 67 2.73 -3.64 1.21
CA TYR A 67 2.24 -4.27 -0.01
C TYR A 67 2.70 -5.71 -0.11
N ILE A 68 1.87 -6.52 -0.75
CA ILE A 68 2.25 -7.82 -1.27
C ILE A 68 1.97 -7.79 -2.77
N GLN A 69 2.90 -8.26 -3.59
CA GLN A 69 2.68 -8.48 -5.00
C GLN A 69 2.98 -9.93 -5.33
N VAL A 70 2.00 -10.61 -5.92
CA VAL A 70 2.12 -11.98 -6.37
C VAL A 70 2.24 -11.98 -7.88
N TYR A 71 3.31 -12.57 -8.38
CA TYR A 71 3.59 -12.74 -9.79
C TYR A 71 3.54 -14.21 -10.18
N VAL A 72 3.08 -14.49 -11.39
CA VAL A 72 3.19 -15.80 -12.03
C VAL A 72 3.92 -15.65 -13.35
N ARG A 73 4.91 -16.52 -13.59
CA ARG A 73 5.63 -16.59 -14.85
C ARG A 73 4.81 -17.39 -15.85
N ARG A 74 4.31 -16.72 -16.89
CA ARG A 74 3.53 -17.32 -17.98
C ARG A 74 4.18 -16.98 -19.32
N GLN A 75 4.46 -18.00 -20.14
CA GLN A 75 5.11 -17.82 -21.45
C GLN A 75 6.41 -16.99 -21.33
N GLY A 76 7.26 -17.35 -20.36
CA GLY A 76 8.53 -16.66 -20.10
C GLY A 76 8.42 -15.30 -19.40
N ARG A 77 7.22 -14.72 -19.24
CA ARG A 77 7.01 -13.37 -18.69
C ARG A 77 6.36 -13.41 -17.31
N TRP A 78 6.86 -12.60 -16.37
CA TRP A 78 6.23 -12.41 -15.08
C TRP A 78 4.99 -11.51 -15.21
N GLN A 79 3.87 -11.94 -14.63
CA GLN A 79 2.63 -11.19 -14.63
C GLN A 79 2.08 -11.11 -13.21
N ILE A 80 1.71 -9.90 -12.77
CA ILE A 80 1.00 -9.71 -11.50
C ILE A 80 -0.34 -10.42 -11.57
N VAL A 81 -0.64 -11.23 -10.56
CA VAL A 81 -1.94 -11.89 -10.37
C VAL A 81 -2.69 -11.39 -9.15
N ALA A 82 -1.99 -10.79 -8.18
CA ALA A 82 -2.57 -10.10 -7.03
C ALA A 82 -1.60 -9.04 -6.53
N ALA A 83 -2.12 -7.89 -6.09
CA ALA A 83 -1.34 -6.81 -5.51
C ALA A 83 -2.08 -6.15 -4.34
N PRO A 84 -2.36 -6.86 -3.23
CA PRO A 84 -2.95 -6.23 -2.05
C PRO A 84 -2.01 -5.20 -1.44
N VAL A 85 -2.60 -4.08 -1.03
CA VAL A 85 -1.94 -2.99 -0.33
C VAL A 85 -2.76 -2.66 0.92
N GLN A 86 -2.11 -2.72 2.07
CA GLN A 86 -2.67 -2.25 3.31
C GLN A 86 -2.03 -0.89 3.62
N SER A 87 -2.85 0.15 3.68
CA SER A 87 -2.38 1.41 4.26
C SER A 87 -2.22 1.19 5.76
N ASP A 88 -1.07 1.58 6.28
CA ASP A 88 -0.95 1.80 7.70
C ASP A 88 -1.71 3.09 7.94
N ARG A 89 -3.01 2.97 8.26
CA ARG A 89 -3.68 4.05 8.95
C ARG A 89 -2.92 4.17 10.27
N GLU A 90 -1.98 5.11 10.33
CA GLU A 90 -1.77 5.84 11.56
C GLU A 90 -3.17 6.26 11.96
N SER A 91 -3.73 5.52 12.91
CA SER A 91 -4.87 5.97 13.66
C SER A 91 -4.33 7.22 14.30
N CYS A 92 -4.59 8.36 13.67
CA CYS A 92 -4.64 9.63 14.34
C CYS A 92 -5.62 9.37 15.49
N CYS A 93 -5.06 9.01 16.64
CA CYS A 93 -5.79 8.84 17.86
C CYS A 93 -6.39 10.24 18.09
N PRO A 94 -7.71 10.47 17.94
CA PRO A 94 -8.24 11.82 18.02
C PRO A 94 -8.20 12.35 19.46
N THR A 95 -7.74 11.53 20.41
CA THR A 95 -7.97 11.73 21.84
C THR A 95 -6.87 11.09 22.69
N ARG A 96 -5.66 11.67 22.73
CA ARG A 96 -4.77 11.51 23.89
C ARG A 96 -4.37 12.86 24.50
N ARG A 97 -5.42 13.53 24.99
CA ARG A 97 -5.40 14.29 26.24
C ARG A 97 -5.07 13.33 27.41
N CYS A 98 -3.86 12.79 27.47
CA CYS A 98 -3.39 12.02 28.64
C CYS A 98 -2.50 12.94 29.49
N ARG A 99 -3.17 13.53 30.48
CA ARG A 99 -2.63 14.29 31.62
C ARG A 99 -1.22 13.81 32.03
N ARG A 100 -0.21 14.66 31.90
CA ARG A 100 0.89 14.65 32.88
C ARG A 100 0.30 15.20 34.18
N ARG A 101 -0.15 14.33 35.09
CA ARG A 101 -0.25 14.70 36.51
C ARG A 101 1.20 14.91 36.99
N PRO A 102 1.57 16.07 37.56
CA PRO A 102 2.80 16.14 38.31
C PRO A 102 2.65 15.21 39.51
N LYS A 103 3.63 14.33 39.72
CA LYS A 103 3.75 13.57 40.97
C LYS A 103 3.95 14.61 42.08
N ALA A 104 2.96 14.74 42.96
CA ALA A 104 3.17 15.37 44.25
C ALA A 104 4.20 14.51 45.01
N GLY A 105 5.46 14.96 45.01
CA GLY A 105 6.49 14.46 45.88
C GLY A 105 6.31 15.09 47.25
N ARG A 106 5.95 14.26 48.22
CA ARG A 106 5.96 14.55 49.65
C ARG A 106 7.41 14.81 50.07
N ALA A 107 7.66 15.94 50.72
CA ALA A 107 8.73 16.16 51.68
C ALA A 107 8.18 17.14 52.73
#